data_AF-A0A952DYV3-F1
#
_entry.id   AF-A0A952DYV3-F1
#
_cell.length_a   1.000
_cell.length_b   1.000
_cell.length_c   1.000
_cell.angle_alpha   90.00
_cell.angle_beta   90.00
_cell.angle_gamma   90.00
#
_symmetry.space_group_name_H-M   'P 1'
#
loop_
_entity.id
_entity.type
_entity.pdbx_description
1 polymer ?
#
loop_
_entity_poly.entity_id
_entity_poly.type
_entity_poly.pdbx_seq_one_letter_code
_entity_poly.pdbx_strand_id
1 'polypeptide(L)'
;MGLAGKTIITTIVMFQFIATQLIAIIMLSTSISDEIYNRTLGALMTTPITSFQIVIGKLFSKLLQLILLLAISLPLLAIVRIFGGVPWDYVLSSLCITLTAVIFAGSLSLYFSIGNRRAYVVIIKTVFTLGVLFAFFPTVFGTLFALLSRNFGPVLRSLGNVTPILMVLLAHFNPFGAMSFNTAAMMSPTMLAGMPSFYWPLHCVFMLGCSALLLTYATCHREKCLDADFTHIAYTLMFMLIGMIFNMVLSATSITSEKESRAWPILLATSMNDWQILWGKAVGVFRRCLPIWLLLAGHILLFVSVRYIHPIAILHMFMLIAGMVVFLTSVGIYFSVLFKRTTSAVVANFALAVVLWIIVPALLGLVTATISRDKVQVYEAYVSANPVVQATTIMGGAGGQRNAKMKLSKLEFNWPPSIHSEGVYSTTGLLLITTLIYISAGFLFAWRAKCRFRRNIF
;
A
#
# COMPACT_ATOMS: atom_id res chain seq x y z
N MET A 1 -23.69 27.51 -25.03
CA MET A 1 -22.75 28.14 -24.07
C MET A 1 -22.01 27.10 -23.22
N GLY A 2 -22.69 26.14 -22.60
CA GLY A 2 -22.02 25.12 -21.75
C GLY A 2 -20.97 24.24 -22.43
N LEU A 3 -21.12 23.91 -23.73
CA LEU A 3 -20.08 23.15 -24.47
C LEU A 3 -18.80 23.97 -24.66
N ALA A 4 -18.91 25.27 -24.94
CA ALA A 4 -17.75 26.15 -25.08
C ALA A 4 -17.01 26.29 -23.74
N GLY A 5 -17.74 26.48 -22.63
CA GLY A 5 -17.15 26.51 -21.28
C GLY A 5 -16.41 25.20 -20.93
N LYS A 6 -17.01 24.04 -21.25
CA LYS A 6 -16.36 22.74 -21.09
C LYS A 6 -15.05 22.65 -21.89
N THR A 7 -15.05 22.98 -23.19
CA THR A 7 -13.85 22.89 -24.03
C THR A 7 -12.74 23.85 -23.60
N ILE A 8 -13.09 25.08 -23.19
CA ILE A 8 -12.09 26.04 -22.69
C ILE A 8 -11.46 25.51 -21.39
N ILE A 9 -12.27 25.00 -20.46
CA ILE A 9 -11.74 24.46 -19.20
C ILE A 9 -10.88 23.22 -19.45
N THR A 10 -11.30 22.28 -20.30
CA THR A 10 -10.50 21.07 -20.55
C THR A 10 -9.16 21.38 -21.21
N THR A 11 -9.12 22.34 -22.14
CA THR A 11 -7.86 22.76 -22.78
C THR A 11 -6.92 23.42 -21.78
N ILE A 12 -7.41 24.33 -20.93
CA ILE A 12 -6.61 24.96 -19.87
C ILE A 12 -6.06 23.91 -18.91
N VAL A 13 -6.91 23.00 -18.42
CA VAL A 13 -6.49 22.02 -17.42
C VAL A 13 -5.52 20.99 -18.01
N MET A 14 -5.72 20.53 -19.24
CA MET A 14 -4.77 19.63 -19.92
C MET A 14 -3.42 20.31 -20.17
N PHE A 15 -3.43 21.56 -20.62
CA PHE A 15 -2.22 22.35 -20.78
C PHE A 15 -1.50 22.52 -19.44
N GLN A 16 -2.22 22.92 -18.39
CA GLN A 16 -1.70 23.07 -17.04
C GLN A 16 -1.11 21.76 -16.51
N PHE A 17 -1.80 20.64 -16.71
CA PHE A 17 -1.36 19.31 -16.28
C PHE A 17 -0.01 18.91 -16.91
N ILE A 18 0.15 19.11 -18.23
CA ILE A 18 1.39 18.79 -18.94
C ILE A 18 2.50 19.79 -18.57
N ALA A 19 2.21 21.09 -18.60
CA ALA A 19 3.18 22.14 -18.37
C ALA A 19 3.77 22.07 -16.95
N THR A 20 2.92 21.91 -15.93
CA THR A 20 3.38 21.87 -14.52
C THR A 20 4.27 20.67 -14.25
N GLN A 21 4.02 19.50 -14.86
CA GLN A 21 4.91 18.35 -14.75
C GLN A 21 6.28 18.60 -15.40
N LEU A 22 6.32 19.19 -16.59
CA LEU A 22 7.58 19.52 -17.26
C LEU A 22 8.38 20.54 -16.45
N ILE A 23 7.71 21.60 -15.96
CA ILE A 23 8.33 22.61 -15.10
C ILE A 23 8.86 21.96 -13.81
N ALA A 24 8.11 21.05 -13.19
CA ALA A 24 8.55 20.31 -12.00
C ALA A 24 9.81 19.50 -12.25
N ILE A 25 9.87 18.77 -13.38
CA ILE A 25 11.03 17.98 -13.77
C ILE A 25 12.25 18.88 -13.92
N ILE A 26 12.12 19.99 -14.65
CA ILE A 26 13.21 20.94 -14.88
C ILE A 26 13.70 21.54 -13.56
N MET A 27 12.80 22.07 -12.75
CA MET A 27 13.13 22.73 -11.48
C MET A 27 13.77 21.80 -10.45
N LEU A 28 13.39 20.53 -10.43
CA LEU A 28 13.95 19.54 -9.51
C LEU A 28 15.19 18.84 -10.07
N SER A 29 15.39 18.86 -11.39
CA SER A 29 16.58 18.29 -12.03
C SER A 29 17.86 19.01 -11.64
N THR A 30 17.77 20.33 -11.45
CA THR A 30 18.88 21.20 -11.03
C THR A 30 19.04 21.26 -9.52
N SER A 31 18.05 20.80 -8.75
CA SER A 31 17.99 21.03 -7.31
C SER A 31 19.23 20.51 -6.54
N ILE A 32 19.79 19.37 -6.94
CA ILE A 32 20.99 18.78 -6.33
C ILE A 32 22.15 18.75 -7.34
N SER A 33 21.86 18.50 -8.62
CA SER A 33 22.88 18.50 -9.68
C SER A 33 23.67 19.80 -9.75
N ASP A 34 23.04 20.96 -9.54
CA ASP A 34 23.75 22.25 -9.56
C ASP A 34 24.67 22.42 -8.35
N GLU A 35 24.31 21.88 -7.19
CA GLU A 35 25.19 21.90 -6.01
C GLU A 35 26.39 20.98 -6.17
N ILE A 36 26.19 19.84 -6.83
CA ILE A 36 27.27 18.92 -7.19
C ILE A 36 28.19 19.60 -8.23
N TYR A 37 27.61 20.27 -9.22
CA TYR A 37 28.35 20.95 -10.27
C TYR A 37 29.18 22.12 -9.75
N ASN A 38 28.59 22.97 -8.91
CA ASN A 38 29.23 24.15 -8.32
C ASN A 38 30.06 23.85 -7.06
N ARG A 39 30.20 22.57 -6.66
CA ARG A 39 30.92 22.10 -5.47
C ARG A 39 30.44 22.70 -4.13
N THR A 40 29.20 23.16 -4.07
CA THR A 40 28.60 23.72 -2.84
C THR A 40 28.02 22.64 -1.93
N LEU A 41 27.81 21.43 -2.43
CA LEU A 41 27.28 20.30 -1.65
C LEU A 41 28.15 19.96 -0.43
N GLY A 42 29.48 20.07 -0.57
CA GLY A 42 30.41 19.80 0.54
C GLY A 42 30.23 20.77 1.70
N ALA A 43 30.03 22.06 1.43
CA ALA A 43 29.76 23.08 2.45
C ALA A 43 28.43 22.80 3.16
N LEU A 44 27.39 22.40 2.42
CA LEU A 44 26.08 22.05 3.00
C LEU A 44 26.19 20.88 3.99
N MET A 45 27.03 19.89 3.70
CA MET A 45 27.27 18.73 4.57
C MET A 45 28.09 19.04 5.84
N THR A 46 28.69 20.23 5.95
CA THR A 46 29.34 20.68 7.20
C THR A 46 28.38 21.36 8.17
N THR A 47 27.17 21.69 7.71
CA THR A 47 26.13 22.27 8.58
C THR A 47 25.45 21.17 9.42
N PRO A 48 24.89 21.50 10.60
CA PRO A 48 24.18 20.54 11.46
C PRO A 48 22.80 20.14 10.91
N ILE A 49 22.66 20.02 9.58
CA ILE A 49 21.41 19.69 8.89
C ILE A 49 21.51 18.27 8.35
N THR A 50 20.49 17.45 8.58
CA THR A 50 20.49 16.06 8.10
C THR A 50 20.29 15.98 6.58
N SER A 51 20.83 14.94 5.95
CA SER A 51 20.63 14.66 4.51
C SER A 51 19.15 14.64 4.11
N PHE A 52 18.30 14.12 4.99
CA PHE A 52 16.84 14.08 4.81
C PHE A 52 16.22 15.48 4.82
N GLN A 53 16.64 16.35 5.76
CA GLN A 53 16.18 17.73 5.84
C GLN A 53 16.56 18.53 4.58
N ILE A 54 17.75 18.31 4.02
CA ILE A 54 18.19 18.95 2.77
C ILE A 54 17.27 18.55 1.61
N VAL A 55 16.99 17.25 1.46
CA VAL A 55 16.16 16.73 0.36
C VAL A 55 14.73 17.25 0.47
N ILE A 56 14.11 17.17 1.67
CA ILE A 56 12.76 17.68 1.90
C ILE A 56 12.71 19.20 1.70
N GLY A 57 13.68 19.95 2.20
CA GLY A 57 13.71 21.42 2.06
C GLY A 57 13.76 21.84 0.59
N LYS A 58 14.58 21.17 -0.23
CA LYS A 58 14.66 21.42 -1.67
C LYS A 58 13.38 21.04 -2.40
N LEU A 59 12.81 19.88 -2.09
CA LEU A 59 11.55 19.43 -2.66
C LEU A 59 10.42 20.41 -2.31
N PHE A 60 10.28 20.77 -1.04
CA PHE A 60 9.25 21.68 -0.55
C PHE A 60 9.37 23.08 -1.16
N SER A 61 10.58 23.64 -1.25
CA SER A 61 10.82 24.96 -1.85
C SER A 61 10.35 25.01 -3.32
N LYS A 62 10.66 23.97 -4.12
CA LYS A 62 10.23 23.90 -5.53
C LYS A 62 8.75 23.54 -5.68
N LEU A 63 8.22 22.65 -4.83
CA LEU A 63 6.80 22.32 -4.82
C LEU A 63 5.93 23.51 -4.43
N LEU A 64 6.37 24.36 -3.49
CA LEU A 64 5.64 25.58 -3.12
C LEU A 64 5.49 26.51 -4.33
N GLN A 65 6.55 26.69 -5.12
CA GLN A 65 6.51 27.48 -6.36
C GLN A 65 5.48 26.91 -7.36
N LEU A 66 5.40 25.58 -7.47
CA LEU A 66 4.41 24.91 -8.33
C LEU A 66 3.00 25.01 -7.76
N ILE A 67 2.81 24.85 -6.45
CA ILE A 67 1.50 25.01 -5.80
C ILE A 67 0.98 26.42 -6.00
N LEU A 68 1.83 27.45 -5.89
CA LEU A 68 1.46 28.84 -6.18
C LEU A 68 1.03 29.00 -7.65
N LEU A 69 1.75 28.39 -8.59
CA LEU A 69 1.38 28.38 -10.01
C LEU A 69 0.00 27.72 -10.24
N LEU A 70 -0.27 26.59 -9.58
CA LEU A 70 -1.58 25.94 -9.62
C LEU A 70 -2.67 26.80 -8.95
N ALA A 71 -2.34 27.51 -7.86
CA ALA A 71 -3.28 28.36 -7.14
C ALA A 71 -3.70 29.59 -7.96
N ILE A 72 -2.81 30.11 -8.81
CA ILE A 72 -3.12 31.23 -9.72
C ILE A 72 -4.12 30.81 -10.81
N SER A 73 -4.17 29.53 -11.19
CA SER A 73 -5.15 29.05 -12.18
C SER A 73 -6.55 28.84 -11.61
N LEU A 74 -6.70 28.69 -10.29
CA LEU A 74 -8.00 28.51 -9.64
C LEU A 74 -8.99 29.67 -9.91
N PRO A 75 -8.63 30.95 -9.71
CA PRO A 75 -9.48 32.08 -10.07
C PRO A 75 -9.89 32.07 -11.55
N LEU A 76 -8.95 31.74 -12.44
CA LEU A 76 -9.21 31.69 -13.87
C LEU A 76 -10.22 30.59 -14.23
N LEU A 77 -10.06 29.39 -13.66
CA LEU A 77 -11.01 28.28 -13.83
C LEU A 77 -12.38 28.61 -13.24
N ALA A 78 -12.43 29.33 -12.11
CA ALA A 78 -13.67 29.77 -11.49
C ALA A 78 -14.43 30.78 -12.36
N ILE A 79 -13.74 31.71 -13.01
CA ILE A 79 -14.36 32.70 -13.92
C ILE A 79 -14.90 32.02 -15.18
N VAL A 80 -14.12 31.16 -15.83
CA VAL A 80 -14.56 30.46 -17.06
C VAL A 80 -15.75 29.53 -16.78
N ARG A 81 -15.88 29.03 -15.54
CA ARG A 81 -17.02 28.22 -15.14
C ARG A 81 -18.36 28.97 -15.19
N ILE A 82 -18.36 30.30 -15.17
CA ILE A 82 -19.57 31.15 -15.31
C ILE A 82 -20.29 30.86 -16.64
N PHE A 83 -19.57 30.43 -17.69
CA PHE A 83 -20.16 30.01 -18.97
C PHE A 83 -21.01 28.71 -18.89
N GLY A 84 -21.03 28.06 -17.72
CA GLY A 84 -21.84 26.88 -17.41
C GLY A 84 -21.25 25.56 -17.90
N GLY A 85 -21.81 24.45 -17.41
CA GLY A 85 -21.51 23.10 -17.91
C GLY A 85 -20.35 22.35 -17.23
N VAL A 86 -19.63 22.95 -16.26
CA VAL A 86 -18.53 22.28 -15.54
C VAL A 86 -18.86 22.13 -14.04
N PRO A 87 -18.79 20.91 -13.46
CA PRO A 87 -18.99 20.69 -12.03
C PRO A 87 -17.75 21.10 -11.20
N TRP A 88 -17.96 21.52 -9.94
CA TRP A 88 -16.86 21.83 -9.00
C TRP A 88 -15.96 20.62 -8.73
N ASP A 89 -16.55 19.42 -8.72
CA ASP A 89 -15.83 18.17 -8.52
C ASP A 89 -14.76 17.94 -9.61
N TYR A 90 -15.02 18.31 -10.87
CA TYR A 90 -14.03 18.21 -11.95
C TYR A 90 -12.82 19.15 -11.73
N VAL A 91 -13.09 20.40 -11.34
CA VAL A 91 -12.03 21.39 -11.08
C VAL A 91 -11.17 20.93 -9.91
N LEU A 92 -11.78 20.50 -8.80
CA LEU A 92 -11.05 20.04 -7.63
C LEU A 92 -10.25 18.75 -7.92
N SER A 93 -10.89 17.76 -8.53
CA SER A 93 -10.23 16.48 -8.85
C SER A 93 -9.08 16.66 -9.84
N SER A 94 -9.22 17.50 -10.88
CA SER A 94 -8.14 17.76 -11.84
C SER A 94 -6.95 18.50 -11.23
N LEU A 95 -7.18 19.44 -10.32
CA LEU A 95 -6.11 20.10 -9.56
C LEU A 95 -5.39 19.12 -8.63
N CYS A 96 -6.13 18.27 -7.91
CA CYS A 96 -5.55 17.24 -7.04
C CYS A 96 -4.74 16.19 -7.84
N ILE A 97 -5.26 15.71 -8.97
CA ILE A 97 -4.54 14.80 -9.88
C ILE A 97 -3.28 15.47 -10.41
N THR A 98 -3.35 16.75 -10.81
CA THR A 98 -2.19 17.51 -11.28
C THR A 98 -1.14 17.65 -10.19
N LEU A 99 -1.54 18.05 -8.98
CA LEU A 99 -0.64 18.25 -7.85
C LEU A 99 0.08 16.94 -7.48
N THR A 100 -0.65 15.83 -7.38
CA THR A 100 -0.06 14.53 -7.04
C THR A 100 0.84 13.98 -8.14
N ALA A 101 0.50 14.21 -9.42
CA ALA A 101 1.38 13.88 -10.54
C ALA A 101 2.68 14.71 -10.53
N VAL A 102 2.59 16.00 -10.22
CA VAL A 102 3.73 16.91 -10.05
C VAL A 102 4.64 16.46 -8.90
N ILE A 103 4.07 16.08 -7.75
CA ILE A 103 4.85 15.56 -6.61
C ILE A 103 5.59 14.28 -6.99
N PHE A 104 4.95 13.37 -7.74
CA PHE A 104 5.59 12.14 -8.19
C PHE A 104 6.70 12.38 -9.20
N ALA A 105 6.42 13.15 -10.26
CA ALA A 105 7.40 13.51 -11.28
C ALA A 105 8.59 14.29 -10.68
N GLY A 106 8.31 15.18 -9.73
CA GLY A 106 9.30 15.93 -8.99
C GLY A 106 10.18 15.06 -8.09
N SER A 107 9.58 14.12 -7.36
CA SER A 107 10.31 13.18 -6.51
C SER A 107 11.26 12.29 -7.34
N LEU A 108 10.79 11.82 -8.50
CA LEU A 108 11.59 11.03 -9.44
C LEU A 108 12.74 11.86 -10.06
N SER A 109 12.48 13.12 -10.42
CA SER A 109 13.52 14.04 -10.91
C SER A 109 14.60 14.29 -9.87
N LEU A 110 14.19 14.52 -8.61
CA LEU A 110 15.12 14.70 -7.51
C LEU A 110 15.98 13.44 -7.27
N TYR A 111 15.38 12.26 -7.34
CA TYR A 111 16.12 10.99 -7.23
C TYR A 111 17.23 10.90 -8.27
N PHE A 112 16.92 11.17 -9.54
CA PHE A 112 17.94 11.17 -10.59
C PHE A 112 18.94 12.33 -10.46
N SER A 113 18.54 13.47 -9.89
CA SER A 113 19.43 14.62 -9.64
C SER A 113 20.59 14.27 -8.68
N ILE A 114 20.33 13.42 -7.68
CA ILE A 114 21.35 12.97 -6.72
C ILE A 114 22.52 12.26 -7.42
N GLY A 115 22.23 11.41 -8.41
CA GLY A 115 23.22 10.56 -9.06
C GLY A 115 23.92 11.16 -10.28
N ASN A 116 23.48 12.32 -10.78
CA ASN A 116 23.97 12.87 -12.05
C ASN A 116 24.42 14.32 -11.90
N ARG A 117 25.60 14.66 -12.45
CA ARG A 117 26.18 16.01 -12.38
C ARG A 117 25.57 17.03 -13.35
N ARG A 118 24.88 16.55 -14.39
CA ARG A 118 24.36 17.39 -15.49
C ARG A 118 22.84 17.35 -15.47
N ALA A 119 22.20 18.51 -15.32
CA ALA A 119 20.74 18.61 -15.23
C ALA A 119 20.02 18.03 -16.47
N TYR A 120 20.56 18.21 -17.68
CA TYR A 120 19.94 17.65 -18.89
C TYR A 120 19.87 16.12 -18.88
N VAL A 121 20.85 15.43 -18.27
CA VAL A 121 20.84 13.96 -18.13
C VAL A 121 19.72 13.54 -17.18
N VAL A 122 19.50 14.30 -16.11
CA VAL A 122 18.42 14.09 -15.15
C VAL A 122 17.06 14.27 -15.81
N ILE A 123 16.89 15.33 -16.60
CA ILE A 123 15.66 15.59 -17.36
C ILE A 123 15.36 14.42 -18.29
N ILE A 124 16.34 14.00 -19.11
CA ILE A 124 16.18 12.88 -20.06
C ILE A 124 15.80 11.59 -19.32
N LYS A 125 16.51 11.23 -18.24
CA LYS A 125 16.20 10.03 -17.44
C LYS A 125 14.80 10.10 -16.85
N THR A 126 14.41 11.24 -16.29
CA THR A 126 13.09 11.42 -15.67
C THR A 126 11.98 11.31 -16.70
N VAL A 127 12.07 12.02 -17.83
CA VAL A 127 11.08 11.96 -18.90
C VAL A 127 11.00 10.57 -19.50
N PHE A 128 12.13 9.89 -19.72
CA PHE A 128 12.16 8.52 -20.21
C PHE A 128 11.49 7.56 -19.22
N THR A 129 11.81 7.63 -17.93
CA THR A 129 11.20 6.77 -16.91
C THR A 129 9.70 7.02 -16.77
N LEU A 130 9.25 8.29 -16.80
CA LEU A 130 7.81 8.62 -16.79
C LEU A 130 7.11 8.11 -18.06
N GLY A 131 7.73 8.24 -19.23
CA GLY A 131 7.21 7.71 -20.49
C GLY A 131 7.09 6.19 -20.46
N VAL A 132 8.08 5.49 -19.91
CA VAL A 132 8.02 4.04 -19.74
C VAL A 132 6.91 3.66 -18.75
N LEU A 133 6.85 4.33 -17.59
CA LEU A 133 5.90 4.02 -16.52
C LEU A 133 4.44 4.32 -16.90
N PHE A 134 4.18 5.46 -17.55
CA PHE A 134 2.83 5.97 -17.79
C PHE A 134 2.35 5.87 -19.23
N ALA A 135 3.23 5.61 -20.21
CA ALA A 135 2.84 5.35 -21.59
C ALA A 135 3.14 3.90 -22.02
N PHE A 136 4.35 3.39 -21.83
CA PHE A 136 4.74 2.06 -22.33
C PHE A 136 4.06 0.92 -21.55
N PHE A 137 4.18 0.88 -20.22
CA PHE A 137 3.60 -0.21 -19.43
C PHE A 137 2.07 -0.31 -19.57
N PRO A 138 1.28 0.79 -19.49
CA PRO A 138 -0.16 0.73 -19.68
C PRO A 138 -0.56 0.31 -21.10
N THR A 139 0.18 0.72 -22.13
CA THR A 139 -0.14 0.33 -23.52
C THR A 139 0.16 -1.15 -23.77
N VAL A 140 1.34 -1.65 -23.35
CA VAL A 140 1.68 -3.07 -23.47
C VAL A 140 0.73 -3.95 -22.68
N PHE A 141 0.40 -3.55 -21.45
CA PHE A 141 -0.54 -4.31 -20.62
C PHE A 141 -1.96 -4.28 -21.21
N GLY A 142 -2.41 -3.12 -21.71
CA GLY A 142 -3.69 -2.97 -22.38
C GLY A 142 -3.80 -3.79 -23.67
N THR A 143 -2.76 -3.82 -24.51
CA THR A 143 -2.74 -4.63 -25.74
C THR A 143 -2.66 -6.12 -25.44
N LEU A 144 -1.83 -6.54 -24.48
CA LEU A 144 -1.76 -7.94 -24.03
C LEU A 144 -3.13 -8.40 -23.50
N PHE A 145 -3.78 -7.59 -22.66
CA PHE A 145 -5.12 -7.89 -22.18
C PHE A 145 -6.14 -7.93 -23.31
N ALA A 146 -6.07 -7.02 -24.28
CA ALA A 146 -6.95 -7.04 -25.44
C ALA A 146 -6.76 -8.33 -26.26
N LEU A 147 -5.52 -8.76 -26.50
CA LEU A 147 -5.20 -10.02 -27.18
C LEU A 147 -5.72 -11.24 -26.39
N LEU A 148 -5.49 -11.29 -25.08
CA LEU A 148 -6.01 -12.33 -24.21
C LEU A 148 -7.55 -12.36 -24.22
N SER A 149 -8.19 -11.20 -24.19
CA SER A 149 -9.66 -11.08 -24.24
C SER A 149 -10.26 -11.49 -25.58
N ARG A 150 -9.50 -11.41 -26.68
CA ARG A 150 -9.93 -11.95 -27.99
C ARG A 150 -9.89 -13.47 -28.01
N ASN A 151 -8.81 -14.06 -27.49
CA ASN A 151 -8.61 -15.52 -27.49
C ASN A 151 -9.47 -16.24 -26.44
N PHE A 152 -9.63 -15.67 -25.25
CA PHE A 152 -10.41 -16.23 -24.14
C PHE A 152 -11.74 -15.50 -23.91
N GLY A 153 -12.21 -14.72 -24.89
CA GLY A 153 -13.38 -13.84 -24.78
C GLY A 153 -14.64 -14.50 -24.21
N PRO A 154 -15.03 -15.71 -24.65
CA PRO A 154 -16.20 -16.40 -24.08
C PRO A 154 -16.04 -16.74 -22.59
N VAL A 155 -14.83 -17.14 -22.15
CA VAL A 155 -14.52 -17.48 -20.76
C VAL A 155 -14.42 -16.23 -19.89
N LEU A 156 -13.76 -15.16 -20.36
CA LEU A 156 -13.67 -13.90 -19.63
C LEU A 156 -15.03 -13.23 -19.47
N ARG A 157 -15.91 -13.30 -20.48
CA ARG A 157 -17.28 -12.79 -20.38
C ARG A 157 -18.13 -13.56 -19.37
N SER A 158 -17.90 -14.88 -19.25
CA SER A 158 -18.54 -15.72 -18.22
C SER A 158 -18.12 -15.34 -16.80
N LEU A 159 -16.90 -14.81 -16.61
CA LEU A 159 -16.38 -14.33 -15.32
C LEU A 159 -16.84 -12.89 -14.96
N GLY A 160 -17.62 -12.23 -15.81
CA GLY A 160 -18.21 -10.90 -15.58
C GLY A 160 -17.58 -9.76 -16.37
N ASN A 161 -17.89 -8.51 -15.99
CA ASN A 161 -17.42 -7.27 -16.65
C ASN A 161 -15.94 -6.95 -16.36
N VAL A 162 -15.02 -7.84 -16.73
CA VAL A 162 -13.59 -7.72 -16.42
C VAL A 162 -12.91 -6.57 -17.17
N THR A 163 -13.37 -6.27 -18.39
CA THR A 163 -12.75 -5.27 -19.27
C THR A 163 -12.89 -3.82 -18.78
N PRO A 164 -14.08 -3.32 -18.36
CA PRO A 164 -14.18 -1.95 -17.82
C PRO A 164 -13.52 -1.81 -16.45
N ILE A 165 -13.50 -2.87 -15.63
CA ILE A 165 -12.79 -2.88 -14.34
C ILE A 165 -11.30 -2.64 -14.56
N LEU A 166 -10.70 -3.32 -15.53
CA LEU A 166 -9.27 -3.16 -15.81
C LEU A 166 -8.93 -1.74 -16.30
N MET A 167 -9.75 -1.15 -17.16
CA MET A 167 -9.53 0.22 -17.63
C MET A 167 -9.56 1.23 -16.48
N VAL A 168 -10.52 1.09 -15.57
CA VAL A 168 -10.61 1.96 -14.38
C VAL A 168 -9.42 1.74 -13.46
N LEU A 169 -8.97 0.50 -13.26
CA LEU A 169 -7.76 0.22 -12.49
C LEU A 169 -6.53 0.90 -13.11
N LEU A 170 -6.31 0.74 -14.42
CA LEU A 170 -5.20 1.39 -15.11
C LEU A 170 -5.23 2.92 -14.98
N ALA A 171 -6.42 3.53 -14.99
CA ALA A 171 -6.57 4.96 -14.75
C ALA A 171 -6.15 5.37 -13.33
N HIS A 172 -6.33 4.52 -12.30
CA HIS A 172 -5.87 4.83 -10.95
C HIS A 172 -4.34 4.75 -10.79
N PHE A 173 -3.65 3.94 -11.60
CA PHE A 173 -2.18 3.84 -11.56
C PHE A 173 -1.47 4.86 -12.47
N ASN A 174 -2.19 5.52 -13.36
CA ASN A 174 -1.63 6.41 -14.38
C ASN A 174 -2.25 7.82 -14.29
N PRO A 175 -1.48 8.87 -13.95
CA PRO A 175 -2.03 10.23 -13.84
C PRO A 175 -2.57 10.78 -15.17
N PHE A 176 -1.99 10.40 -16.31
CA PHE A 176 -2.53 10.76 -17.63
C PHE A 176 -3.86 10.05 -17.89
N GLY A 177 -3.98 8.78 -17.48
CA GLY A 177 -5.21 8.00 -17.54
C GLY A 177 -6.30 8.59 -16.63
N ALA A 178 -5.96 8.91 -15.38
CA ALA A 178 -6.84 9.58 -14.43
C ALA A 178 -7.39 10.90 -14.98
N MET A 179 -6.51 11.75 -15.51
CA MET A 179 -6.88 13.05 -16.07
C MET A 179 -7.77 12.91 -17.32
N SER A 180 -7.45 11.93 -18.18
CA SER A 180 -8.25 11.60 -19.37
C SER A 180 -9.63 11.06 -19.00
N PHE A 181 -9.71 10.15 -18.02
CA PHE A 181 -10.96 9.57 -17.55
C PHE A 181 -11.86 10.62 -16.89
N ASN A 182 -11.29 11.46 -16.02
CA ASN A 182 -12.01 12.56 -15.38
C ASN A 182 -12.56 13.56 -16.42
N THR A 183 -11.80 13.84 -17.47
CA THR A 183 -12.22 14.71 -18.56
C THR A 183 -13.29 14.08 -19.43
N ALA A 184 -13.16 12.79 -19.76
CA ALA A 184 -14.18 12.04 -20.48
C ALA A 184 -15.51 12.01 -19.71
N ALA A 185 -15.46 11.81 -18.40
CA ALA A 185 -16.64 11.80 -17.54
C ALA A 185 -17.40 13.14 -17.56
N MET A 186 -16.69 14.26 -17.66
CA MET A 186 -17.30 15.59 -17.76
C MET A 186 -17.85 15.88 -19.17
N MET A 187 -17.12 15.49 -20.22
CA MET A 187 -17.46 15.79 -21.61
C MET A 187 -18.62 14.94 -22.11
N SER A 188 -18.60 13.64 -21.87
CA SER A 188 -19.59 12.68 -22.37
C SER A 188 -19.95 11.63 -21.30
N PRO A 189 -20.79 12.00 -20.31
CA PRO A 189 -21.22 11.07 -19.26
C PRO A 189 -21.86 9.78 -19.80
N THR A 190 -22.53 9.86 -20.94
CA THR A 190 -23.17 8.71 -21.61
C THR A 190 -22.17 7.69 -22.16
N MET A 191 -20.95 8.10 -22.52
CA MET A 191 -19.92 7.18 -23.00
C MET A 191 -19.34 6.30 -21.88
N LEU A 192 -19.47 6.73 -20.64
CA LEU A 192 -19.05 5.96 -19.45
C LEU A 192 -20.21 5.22 -18.79
N ALA A 193 -21.40 5.21 -19.43
CA ALA A 193 -22.55 4.47 -18.93
C ALA A 193 -22.21 2.96 -18.85
N GLY A 194 -22.23 2.42 -17.63
CA GLY A 194 -21.87 1.01 -17.36
C GLY A 194 -20.41 0.77 -16.97
N MET A 195 -19.55 1.81 -16.95
CA MET A 195 -18.21 1.70 -16.37
C MET A 195 -18.23 1.88 -14.85
N PRO A 196 -17.33 1.20 -14.10
CA PRO A 196 -17.13 1.49 -12.68
C PRO A 196 -16.76 2.95 -12.46
N SER A 197 -17.21 3.54 -11.35
CA SER A 197 -16.88 4.92 -11.01
C SER A 197 -15.39 5.07 -10.71
N PHE A 198 -14.76 6.10 -11.28
CA PHE A 198 -13.40 6.49 -10.95
C PHE A 198 -13.41 7.34 -9.67
N TYR A 199 -12.65 6.92 -8.66
CA TYR A 199 -12.58 7.60 -7.38
C TYR A 199 -11.26 8.36 -7.27
N TRP A 200 -11.27 9.63 -7.68
CA TRP A 200 -10.08 10.48 -7.75
C TRP A 200 -9.27 10.59 -6.44
N PRO A 201 -9.85 10.53 -5.22
CA PRO A 201 -9.05 10.55 -3.99
C PRO A 201 -8.15 9.32 -3.85
N LEU A 202 -8.59 8.15 -4.33
CA LEU A 202 -7.78 6.93 -4.28
C LEU A 202 -6.56 7.05 -5.19
N HIS A 203 -6.72 7.61 -6.38
CA HIS A 203 -5.58 7.90 -7.27
C HIS A 203 -4.58 8.84 -6.58
N CYS A 204 -5.07 9.91 -5.95
CA CYS A 204 -4.21 10.87 -5.26
C CYS A 204 -3.42 10.23 -4.11
N VAL A 205 -4.10 9.43 -3.27
CA VAL A 205 -3.46 8.70 -2.16
C VAL A 205 -2.42 7.70 -2.70
N PHE A 206 -2.76 6.98 -3.78
CA PHE A 206 -1.83 6.06 -4.42
C PHE A 206 -0.57 6.77 -4.93
N MET A 207 -0.72 7.87 -5.67
CA MET A 207 0.40 8.65 -6.21
C MET A 207 1.28 9.27 -5.13
N LEU A 208 0.67 9.79 -4.05
CA LEU A 208 1.41 10.29 -2.89
C LEU A 208 2.17 9.17 -2.17
N GLY A 209 1.54 8.00 -2.00
CA GLY A 209 2.19 6.81 -1.44
C GLY A 209 3.39 6.37 -2.27
N CYS A 210 3.26 6.29 -3.59
CA CYS A 210 4.37 5.99 -4.49
C CYS A 210 5.49 7.04 -4.41
N SER A 211 5.15 8.32 -4.30
CA SER A 211 6.13 9.41 -4.15
C SER A 211 6.90 9.29 -2.82
N ALA A 212 6.20 9.04 -1.71
CA ALA A 212 6.81 8.85 -0.39
C ALA A 212 7.72 7.62 -0.35
N LEU A 213 7.29 6.49 -0.94
CA LEU A 213 8.12 5.30 -1.05
C LEU A 213 9.36 5.54 -1.91
N LEU A 214 9.21 6.23 -3.04
CA LEU A 214 10.34 6.58 -3.89
C LEU A 214 11.36 7.45 -3.14
N LEU A 215 10.92 8.47 -2.41
CA LEU A 215 11.81 9.34 -1.64
C LEU A 215 12.52 8.59 -0.52
N THR A 216 11.81 7.75 0.24
CA THR A 216 12.40 7.01 1.35
C THR A 216 13.38 5.93 0.87
N TYR A 217 13.08 5.22 -0.22
CA TYR A 217 14.05 4.30 -0.82
C TYR A 217 15.24 5.04 -1.44
N ALA A 218 15.02 6.22 -2.05
CA ALA A 218 16.09 7.06 -2.57
C ALA A 218 17.07 7.48 -1.47
N THR A 219 16.56 7.90 -0.31
CA THR A 219 17.40 8.25 0.84
C THR A 219 18.14 7.04 1.38
N CYS A 220 17.48 5.89 1.51
CA CYS A 220 18.12 4.65 1.96
C CYS A 220 19.21 4.17 0.99
N HIS A 221 18.99 4.32 -0.32
CA HIS A 221 19.99 3.97 -1.33
C HIS A 221 21.23 4.85 -1.22
N ARG A 222 21.04 6.16 -1.01
CA ARG A 222 22.14 7.11 -0.86
C ARG A 222 22.99 6.83 0.38
N GLU A 223 22.35 6.49 1.49
CA GLU A 223 23.03 6.15 2.74
C GLU A 223 23.60 4.72 2.74
N LYS A 224 23.43 3.97 1.64
CA LYS A 224 23.76 2.54 1.52
C LYS A 224 23.10 1.66 2.59
N CYS A 225 22.04 2.17 3.22
CA CYS A 225 21.27 1.45 4.23
C CYS A 225 20.49 0.27 3.63
N LEU A 226 20.24 0.26 2.32
CA LEU A 226 19.60 -0.88 1.63
C LEU A 226 20.44 -2.16 1.67
N ASP A 227 21.76 -2.06 1.90
CA ASP A 227 22.60 -3.25 2.03
C ASP A 227 22.36 -3.96 3.38
N ALA A 228 21.84 -3.22 4.38
CA ALA A 228 21.57 -3.70 5.72
C ALA A 228 20.18 -4.36 5.84
N ASP A 229 20.12 -5.43 6.61
CA ASP A 229 18.91 -6.16 6.99
C ASP A 229 17.91 -5.27 7.75
N PHE A 230 18.39 -4.40 8.65
CA PHE A 230 17.55 -3.49 9.44
C PHE A 230 16.58 -2.65 8.59
N THR A 231 17.02 -2.19 7.42
CA THR A 231 16.16 -1.40 6.52
C THR A 231 14.99 -2.25 6.00
N HIS A 232 15.27 -3.49 5.59
CA HIS A 232 14.24 -4.43 5.14
C HIS A 232 13.31 -4.85 6.27
N ILE A 233 13.84 -5.02 7.49
CA ILE A 233 13.04 -5.25 8.69
C ILE A 233 12.06 -4.08 8.90
N ALA A 234 12.55 -2.83 8.89
CA ALA A 234 11.74 -1.64 9.14
C ALA A 234 10.59 -1.48 8.13
N TYR A 235 10.87 -1.61 6.83
CA TYR A 235 9.83 -1.55 5.79
C TYR A 235 8.82 -2.69 5.90
N THR A 236 9.30 -3.90 6.16
CA THR A 236 8.43 -5.07 6.34
C THR A 236 7.49 -4.88 7.51
N LEU A 237 8.01 -4.43 8.66
CA LEU A 237 7.20 -4.12 9.83
C LEU A 237 6.20 -3.00 9.55
N MET A 238 6.63 -1.92 8.89
CA MET A 238 5.74 -0.81 8.54
C MET A 238 4.54 -1.29 7.72
N PHE A 239 4.78 -2.00 6.61
CA PHE A 239 3.70 -2.50 5.76
C PHE A 239 2.84 -3.56 6.45
N MET A 240 3.48 -4.45 7.21
CA MET A 240 2.79 -5.49 7.95
C MET A 240 1.85 -4.88 8.99
N LEU A 241 2.32 -3.96 9.84
CA LEU A 241 1.52 -3.27 10.86
C LEU A 241 0.34 -2.52 10.25
N ILE A 242 0.55 -1.79 9.15
CA ILE A 242 -0.54 -1.14 8.41
C ILE A 242 -1.56 -2.19 7.93
N GLY A 243 -1.09 -3.31 7.36
CA GLY A 243 -1.93 -4.44 6.97
C GLY A 243 -2.75 -5.02 8.14
N MET A 244 -2.13 -5.19 9.32
CA MET A 244 -2.81 -5.66 10.52
C MET A 244 -3.94 -4.72 10.94
N ILE A 245 -3.63 -3.42 11.04
CA ILE A 245 -4.56 -2.38 11.49
C ILE A 245 -5.79 -2.35 10.57
N PHE A 246 -5.57 -2.28 9.26
CA PHE A 246 -6.67 -2.27 8.30
C PHE A 246 -7.48 -3.57 8.34
N ASN A 247 -6.82 -4.72 8.44
CA ASN A 247 -7.52 -6.00 8.52
C ASN A 247 -8.40 -6.09 9.79
N MET A 248 -7.89 -5.65 10.94
CA MET A 248 -8.63 -5.63 12.20
C MET A 248 -9.85 -4.70 12.16
N VAL A 249 -9.71 -3.50 11.58
CA VAL A 249 -10.80 -2.53 11.46
C VAL A 249 -11.87 -3.02 10.47
N LEU A 250 -11.46 -3.47 9.29
CA LEU A 250 -12.39 -3.88 8.23
C LEU A 250 -13.16 -5.16 8.60
N SER A 251 -12.49 -6.14 9.21
CA SER A 251 -13.16 -7.36 9.70
C SER A 251 -14.18 -7.06 10.80
N ALA A 252 -13.81 -6.25 11.79
CA ALA A 252 -14.69 -5.85 12.87
C ALA A 252 -15.88 -4.99 12.41
N THR A 253 -15.72 -4.21 11.33
CA THR A 253 -16.78 -3.36 10.78
C THR A 253 -17.78 -4.12 9.91
N SER A 254 -17.38 -5.27 9.34
CA SER A 254 -18.09 -5.96 8.26
C SER A 254 -19.55 -6.34 8.53
N ILE A 255 -19.90 -6.65 9.79
CA ILE A 255 -21.25 -7.00 10.23
C ILE A 255 -21.88 -5.86 11.05
N THR A 256 -21.11 -5.21 11.93
CA THR A 256 -21.61 -4.10 12.75
C THR A 256 -22.14 -2.93 11.92
N SER A 257 -21.56 -2.64 10.75
CA SER A 257 -22.09 -1.58 9.88
C SER A 257 -23.51 -1.88 9.39
N GLU A 258 -23.85 -3.15 9.19
CA GLU A 258 -25.20 -3.57 8.79
C GLU A 258 -26.18 -3.62 9.97
N LYS A 259 -25.68 -3.90 11.17
CA LYS A 259 -26.48 -3.77 12.40
C LYS A 259 -26.83 -2.31 12.67
N GLU A 260 -25.86 -1.42 12.52
CA GLU A 260 -26.05 0.03 12.70
C GLU A 260 -27.00 0.60 11.63
N SER A 261 -26.92 0.10 10.39
CA SER A 261 -27.84 0.50 9.32
C SER A 261 -29.21 -0.22 9.36
N ARG A 262 -29.47 -1.05 10.37
CA ARG A 262 -30.68 -1.89 10.51
C ARG A 262 -30.96 -2.81 9.31
N ALA A 263 -29.96 -3.13 8.50
CA ALA A 263 -30.07 -4.04 7.37
C ALA A 263 -29.93 -5.52 7.80
N TRP A 264 -29.42 -5.77 9.01
CA TRP A 264 -29.14 -7.12 9.51
C TRP A 264 -30.34 -8.08 9.50
N PRO A 265 -31.55 -7.72 9.99
CA PRO A 265 -32.70 -8.62 9.95
C PRO A 265 -33.15 -8.95 8.52
N ILE A 266 -33.02 -7.99 7.60
CA ILE A 266 -33.36 -8.17 6.18
C ILE A 266 -32.41 -9.19 5.54
N LEU A 267 -31.11 -9.10 5.83
CA LEU A 267 -30.12 -10.06 5.36
C LEU A 267 -30.41 -11.49 5.85
N LEU A 268 -30.82 -11.62 7.13
CA LEU A 268 -31.17 -12.91 7.73
C LEU A 268 -32.50 -13.50 7.22
N ALA A 269 -33.35 -12.69 6.58
CA ALA A 269 -34.59 -13.16 5.93
C ALA A 269 -34.34 -13.77 4.54
N THR A 270 -33.14 -13.60 3.98
CA THR A 270 -32.77 -14.21 2.70
C THR A 270 -32.59 -15.73 2.82
N SER A 271 -32.67 -16.45 1.69
CA SER A 271 -32.45 -17.90 1.62
C SER A 271 -30.99 -18.34 1.81
N MET A 272 -30.09 -17.42 2.20
CA MET A 272 -28.67 -17.71 2.38
C MET A 272 -28.39 -18.41 3.71
N ASN A 273 -27.49 -19.39 3.67
CA ASN A 273 -27.00 -20.05 4.88
C ASN A 273 -26.04 -19.12 5.65
N ASP A 274 -26.02 -19.20 6.98
CA ASP A 274 -25.17 -18.38 7.85
C ASP A 274 -23.69 -18.44 7.45
N TRP A 275 -23.22 -19.63 7.05
CA TRP A 275 -21.86 -19.81 6.56
C TRP A 275 -21.58 -19.08 5.24
N GLN A 276 -22.56 -19.03 4.33
CA GLN A 276 -22.41 -18.30 3.07
C GLN A 276 -22.31 -16.80 3.31
N ILE A 277 -23.09 -16.27 4.27
CA ILE A 277 -23.02 -14.86 4.65
C ILE A 277 -21.66 -14.58 5.31
N LEU A 278 -21.26 -15.38 6.30
CA LEU A 278 -19.99 -15.20 7.03
C LEU A 278 -18.78 -15.26 6.09
N TRP A 279 -18.76 -16.24 5.18
CA TRP A 279 -17.70 -16.40 4.19
C TRP A 279 -17.68 -15.22 3.20
N GLY A 280 -18.85 -14.79 2.72
CA GLY A 280 -18.98 -13.61 1.86
C GLY A 280 -18.39 -12.36 2.51
N LYS A 281 -18.63 -12.17 3.81
CA LYS A 281 -18.04 -11.08 4.60
C LYS A 281 -16.53 -11.20 4.73
N ALA A 282 -16.02 -12.39 5.08
CA ALA A 282 -14.58 -12.63 5.19
C ALA A 282 -13.85 -12.39 3.87
N VAL A 283 -14.37 -12.89 2.75
CA VAL A 283 -13.80 -12.65 1.41
C VAL A 283 -13.86 -11.18 1.03
N GLY A 284 -14.94 -10.47 1.38
CA GLY A 284 -15.05 -9.02 1.18
C GLY A 284 -13.96 -8.24 1.93
N VAL A 285 -13.67 -8.62 3.17
CA VAL A 285 -12.59 -8.04 3.98
C VAL A 285 -11.23 -8.32 3.36
N PHE A 286 -10.96 -9.58 2.98
CA PHE A 286 -9.72 -9.98 2.34
C PHE A 286 -9.44 -9.18 1.05
N ARG A 287 -10.45 -9.04 0.17
CA ARG A 287 -10.34 -8.27 -1.07
C ARG A 287 -10.03 -6.80 -0.83
N ARG A 288 -10.60 -6.19 0.21
CA ARG A 288 -10.35 -4.80 0.58
C ARG A 288 -8.95 -4.59 1.19
N CYS A 289 -8.41 -5.59 1.88
CA CYS A 289 -7.06 -5.53 2.44
C CYS A 289 -5.95 -5.87 1.41
N LEU A 290 -6.32 -6.52 0.30
CA LEU A 290 -5.38 -7.00 -0.72
C LEU A 290 -4.38 -5.94 -1.20
N PRO A 291 -4.76 -4.67 -1.50
CA PRO A 291 -3.81 -3.66 -1.96
C PRO A 291 -2.68 -3.39 -0.94
N ILE A 292 -2.97 -3.44 0.35
CA ILE A 292 -1.98 -3.20 1.41
C ILE A 292 -1.01 -4.38 1.50
N TRP A 293 -1.53 -5.61 1.46
CA TRP A 293 -0.69 -6.81 1.43
C TRP A 293 0.15 -6.91 0.15
N LEU A 294 -0.36 -6.39 -0.97
CA LEU A 294 0.40 -6.28 -2.22
C LEU A 294 1.55 -5.26 -2.13
N LEU A 295 1.47 -4.23 -1.29
CA LEU A 295 2.63 -3.34 -1.05
C LEU A 295 3.77 -4.10 -0.36
N LEU A 296 3.45 -4.91 0.65
CA LEU A 296 4.44 -5.76 1.32
C LEU A 296 5.01 -6.81 0.36
N ALA A 297 4.15 -7.50 -0.40
CA ALA A 297 4.60 -8.45 -1.41
C ALA A 297 5.48 -7.76 -2.48
N GLY A 298 5.10 -6.55 -2.90
CA GLY A 298 5.87 -5.73 -3.83
C GLY A 298 7.25 -5.36 -3.31
N HIS A 299 7.37 -4.95 -2.03
CA HIS A 299 8.66 -4.73 -1.39
C HIS A 299 9.54 -5.99 -1.45
N ILE A 300 9.01 -7.14 -1.00
CA ILE A 300 9.77 -8.39 -0.96
C ILE A 300 10.19 -8.81 -2.38
N LEU A 301 9.26 -8.83 -3.34
CA LEU A 301 9.54 -9.24 -4.72
C LEU A 301 10.55 -8.32 -5.41
N LEU A 302 10.45 -7.00 -5.20
CA LEU A 302 11.38 -6.03 -5.74
C LEU A 302 12.79 -6.27 -5.21
N PHE A 303 12.95 -6.39 -3.88
CA PHE A 303 14.27 -6.55 -3.27
C PHE A 303 14.83 -7.98 -3.40
N VAL A 304 14.00 -8.99 -3.63
CA VAL A 304 14.46 -10.30 -4.10
C VAL A 304 15.02 -10.20 -5.52
N SER A 305 14.34 -9.47 -6.42
CA SER A 305 14.78 -9.28 -7.81
C SER A 305 16.12 -8.54 -7.90
N VAL A 306 16.35 -7.57 -7.01
CA VAL A 306 17.61 -6.80 -6.92
C VAL A 306 18.69 -7.53 -6.08
N ARG A 307 18.39 -8.71 -5.52
CA ARG A 307 19.29 -9.53 -4.67
C ARG A 307 19.71 -8.84 -3.37
N TYR A 308 18.77 -8.13 -2.75
CA TYR A 308 18.86 -7.58 -1.39
C TYR A 308 18.13 -8.43 -0.35
N ILE A 309 17.17 -9.26 -0.78
CA ILE A 309 16.46 -10.22 0.06
C ILE A 309 16.61 -11.61 -0.56
N HIS A 310 16.85 -12.63 0.26
CA HIS A 310 16.93 -14.02 -0.18
C HIS A 310 15.54 -14.55 -0.58
N PRO A 311 15.39 -15.31 -1.69
CA PRO A 311 14.09 -15.79 -2.18
C PRO A 311 13.25 -16.59 -1.16
N ILE A 312 13.89 -17.25 -0.19
CA ILE A 312 13.20 -18.00 0.89
C ILE A 312 12.23 -17.11 1.69
N ALA A 313 12.52 -15.81 1.78
CA ALA A 313 11.68 -14.84 2.46
C ALA A 313 10.27 -14.78 1.88
N ILE A 314 10.10 -15.06 0.57
CA ILE A 314 8.78 -15.08 -0.08
C ILE A 314 7.89 -16.14 0.58
N LEU A 315 8.44 -17.35 0.77
CA LEU A 315 7.72 -18.47 1.37
C LEU A 315 7.42 -18.19 2.85
N HIS A 316 8.43 -17.78 3.62
CA HIS A 316 8.30 -17.50 5.05
C HIS A 316 7.32 -16.36 5.35
N MET A 317 7.41 -15.25 4.60
CA MET A 317 6.48 -14.14 4.75
C MET A 317 5.06 -14.51 4.30
N PHE A 318 4.91 -15.34 3.26
CA PHE A 318 3.59 -15.83 2.85
C PHE A 318 2.94 -16.68 3.95
N MET A 319 3.68 -17.62 4.55
CA MET A 319 3.18 -18.47 5.66
C MET A 319 2.71 -17.61 6.85
N LEU A 320 3.54 -16.65 7.25
CA LEU A 320 3.26 -15.67 8.31
C LEU A 320 1.97 -14.90 8.02
N ILE A 321 1.92 -14.20 6.88
CA ILE A 321 0.81 -13.31 6.51
C ILE A 321 -0.48 -14.10 6.32
N ALA A 322 -0.43 -15.28 5.69
CA ALA A 322 -1.61 -16.11 5.45
C ALA A 322 -2.27 -16.54 6.77
N GLY A 323 -1.50 -17.09 7.71
CA GLY A 323 -2.03 -17.49 9.02
C GLY A 323 -2.59 -16.29 9.78
N MET A 324 -1.84 -15.19 9.79
CA MET A 324 -2.21 -13.98 10.49
C MET A 324 -3.50 -13.33 9.95
N VAL A 325 -3.64 -13.24 8.62
CA VAL A 325 -4.84 -12.66 7.98
C VAL A 325 -6.07 -13.49 8.30
N VAL A 326 -5.97 -14.82 8.24
CA VAL A 326 -7.09 -15.73 8.60
C VAL A 326 -7.48 -15.53 10.06
N PHE A 327 -6.51 -15.53 10.97
CA PHE A 327 -6.76 -15.34 12.40
C PHE A 327 -7.46 -14.00 12.70
N LEU A 328 -6.87 -12.88 12.26
CA LEU A 328 -7.41 -11.54 12.51
C LEU A 328 -8.80 -11.33 11.86
N THR A 329 -9.01 -11.86 10.66
CA THR A 329 -10.32 -11.75 9.98
C THR A 329 -11.40 -12.48 10.77
N SER A 330 -11.11 -13.70 11.22
CA SER A 330 -12.05 -14.50 12.00
C SER A 330 -12.37 -13.90 13.37
N VAL A 331 -11.36 -13.40 14.07
CA VAL A 331 -11.55 -12.72 15.36
C VAL A 331 -12.38 -11.44 15.18
N GLY A 332 -12.06 -10.63 14.18
CA GLY A 332 -12.80 -9.39 13.92
C GLY A 332 -14.26 -9.66 13.58
N ILE A 333 -14.54 -10.67 12.75
CA ILE A 333 -15.90 -11.12 12.45
C ILE A 333 -16.61 -11.62 13.71
N TYR A 334 -15.93 -12.39 14.57
CA TYR A 334 -16.50 -12.86 15.84
C TYR A 334 -16.95 -11.70 16.74
N PHE A 335 -16.10 -10.69 16.95
CA PHE A 335 -16.48 -9.51 17.72
C PHE A 335 -17.55 -8.66 17.02
N SER A 336 -17.55 -8.62 15.68
CA SER A 336 -18.58 -7.95 14.89
C SER A 336 -19.97 -8.60 15.08
N VAL A 337 -20.03 -9.93 15.25
CA VAL A 337 -21.26 -10.64 15.63
C VAL A 337 -21.64 -10.38 17.09
N LEU A 338 -20.67 -10.26 17.99
CA LEU A 338 -20.93 -10.10 19.42
C LEU A 338 -21.48 -8.72 19.80
N PHE A 339 -20.92 -7.65 19.22
CA PHE A 339 -21.26 -6.28 19.59
C PHE A 339 -22.32 -5.66 18.66
N LYS A 340 -23.08 -4.70 19.18
CA LYS A 340 -24.06 -3.91 18.41
C LYS A 340 -23.42 -2.70 17.72
N ARG A 341 -22.32 -2.16 18.26
CA ARG A 341 -21.60 -0.97 17.74
C ARG A 341 -20.25 -1.34 17.14
N THR A 342 -19.89 -0.69 16.03
CA THR A 342 -18.61 -0.78 15.33
C THR A 342 -17.44 -0.48 16.26
N THR A 343 -17.52 0.61 17.03
CA THR A 343 -16.46 1.04 17.95
C THR A 343 -16.12 -0.04 18.98
N SER A 344 -17.12 -0.66 19.60
CA SER A 344 -16.92 -1.74 20.58
C SER A 344 -16.29 -2.99 19.95
N ALA A 345 -16.72 -3.38 18.74
CA ALA A 345 -16.13 -4.52 18.03
C ALA A 345 -14.67 -4.27 17.64
N VAL A 346 -14.37 -3.08 17.12
CA VAL A 346 -13.01 -2.68 16.75
C VAL A 346 -12.11 -2.66 17.98
N VAL A 347 -12.53 -2.01 19.07
CA VAL A 347 -11.76 -1.95 20.34
C VAL A 347 -11.50 -3.35 20.90
N ALA A 348 -12.50 -4.25 20.90
CA ALA A 348 -12.32 -5.63 21.36
C ALA A 348 -11.31 -6.40 20.49
N ASN A 349 -11.33 -6.21 19.17
CA ASN A 349 -10.39 -6.85 18.26
C ASN A 349 -8.94 -6.38 18.51
N PHE A 350 -8.73 -5.07 18.64
CA PHE A 350 -7.43 -4.50 19.02
C PHE A 350 -6.98 -4.96 20.41
N ALA A 351 -7.88 -4.96 21.39
CA ALA A 351 -7.57 -5.39 22.75
C ALA A 351 -7.12 -6.85 22.77
N LEU A 352 -7.76 -7.74 22.00
CA LEU A 352 -7.30 -9.13 21.90
C LEU A 352 -5.89 -9.23 21.31
N ALA A 353 -5.60 -8.50 20.24
CA ALA A 353 -4.27 -8.51 19.62
C ALA A 353 -3.18 -7.96 20.57
N VAL A 354 -3.46 -6.85 21.27
CA VAL A 354 -2.55 -6.26 22.26
C VAL A 354 -2.33 -7.19 23.44
N VAL A 355 -3.40 -7.81 23.96
CA VAL A 355 -3.29 -8.79 25.05
C VAL A 355 -2.43 -9.98 24.62
N LEU A 356 -2.72 -10.55 23.44
CA LEU A 356 -2.04 -11.74 22.94
C LEU A 356 -0.56 -11.49 22.59
N TRP A 357 -0.24 -10.37 21.95
CA TRP A 357 1.10 -10.16 21.39
C TRP A 357 1.97 -9.17 22.16
N ILE A 358 1.43 -8.48 23.18
CA ILE A 358 2.19 -7.52 23.99
C ILE A 358 2.10 -7.87 25.47
N ILE A 359 0.88 -7.94 26.02
CA ILE A 359 0.68 -8.09 27.47
C ILE A 359 1.06 -9.49 27.94
N VAL A 360 0.56 -10.55 27.30
CA VAL A 360 0.85 -11.94 27.71
C VAL A 360 2.34 -12.27 27.59
N PRO A 361 3.07 -11.95 26.50
CA PRO A 361 4.52 -12.15 26.46
C PRO A 361 5.26 -11.38 27.55
N ALA A 362 4.86 -10.14 27.83
CA ALA A 362 5.49 -9.32 28.86
C ALA A 362 5.30 -9.93 30.27
N LEU A 363 4.07 -10.37 30.59
CA LEU A 363 3.77 -11.03 31.86
C LEU A 363 4.48 -12.39 31.98
N LEU A 364 4.48 -13.20 30.91
CA LEU A 364 5.19 -14.47 30.90
C LEU A 364 6.69 -14.27 31.09
N GLY A 365 7.29 -13.25 30.47
CA GLY A 365 8.70 -12.90 30.65
C GLY A 365 9.07 -12.51 32.08
N LEU A 366 8.21 -11.75 32.77
CA LEU A 366 8.39 -11.43 34.18
C LEU A 366 8.31 -12.67 35.07
N VAL A 367 7.37 -13.58 34.77
CA VAL A 367 7.20 -14.83 35.52
C VAL A 367 8.39 -15.77 35.30
N THR A 368 8.84 -15.96 34.05
CA THR A 368 9.96 -16.85 33.75
C THR A 368 11.30 -16.33 34.27
N ALA A 369 11.46 -15.01 34.44
CA ALA A 369 12.63 -14.43 35.09
C ALA A 369 12.80 -14.90 36.56
N THR A 370 11.77 -15.46 37.17
CA THR A 370 11.77 -15.90 38.58
C THR A 370 11.69 -17.43 38.77
N ILE A 371 11.61 -18.24 37.70
CA ILE A 371 11.27 -19.67 37.77
C ILE A 371 12.26 -20.57 36.98
N SER A 372 12.24 -21.88 37.26
CA SER A 372 13.03 -22.97 36.69
C SER A 372 12.98 -23.14 35.15
N ARG A 373 14.00 -23.82 34.61
CA ARG A 373 14.27 -24.04 33.17
C ARG A 373 13.10 -24.56 32.33
N ASP A 374 12.19 -25.40 32.86
CA ASP A 374 11.09 -25.96 32.07
C ASP A 374 10.03 -24.91 31.64
N LYS A 375 9.82 -23.87 32.44
CA LYS A 375 8.89 -22.78 32.07
C LYS A 375 9.47 -21.83 31.03
N VAL A 376 10.78 -21.89 30.82
CA VAL A 376 11.47 -21.08 29.80
C VAL A 376 11.01 -21.53 28.41
N GLN A 377 10.94 -22.83 28.11
CA GLN A 377 10.55 -23.35 26.78
C GLN A 377 9.16 -22.87 26.32
N VAL A 378 8.18 -22.84 27.23
CA VAL A 378 6.82 -22.36 26.91
C VAL A 378 6.84 -20.86 26.57
N TYR A 379 7.65 -20.08 27.29
CA TYR A 379 7.86 -18.67 26.99
C TYR A 379 8.55 -18.47 25.63
N GLU A 380 9.59 -19.26 25.30
CA GLU A 380 10.25 -19.20 23.98
C GLU A 380 9.29 -19.50 22.83
N ALA A 381 8.46 -20.55 22.99
CA ALA A 381 7.45 -20.91 22.01
C ALA A 381 6.39 -19.80 21.83
N TYR A 382 6.01 -19.11 22.92
CA TYR A 382 5.04 -18.04 22.86
C TYR A 382 5.60 -16.76 22.21
N VAL A 383 6.83 -16.39 22.55
CA VAL A 383 7.51 -15.23 21.97
C VAL A 383 7.80 -15.47 20.48
N SER A 384 8.22 -16.67 20.10
CA SER A 384 8.45 -17.04 18.69
C SER A 384 7.15 -17.13 17.87
N ALA A 385 5.99 -17.32 18.50
CA ALA A 385 4.69 -17.22 17.83
C ALA A 385 4.25 -15.77 17.54
N ASN A 386 4.89 -14.76 18.12
CA ASN A 386 4.53 -13.35 17.91
C ASN A 386 4.82 -12.93 16.45
N PRO A 387 3.82 -12.40 15.71
CA PRO A 387 3.99 -12.11 14.30
C PRO A 387 5.01 -10.99 14.02
N VAL A 388 5.20 -10.05 14.95
CA VAL A 388 6.24 -9.02 14.86
C VAL A 388 7.62 -9.66 14.99
N VAL A 389 7.79 -10.56 15.98
CA VAL A 389 9.04 -11.31 16.17
C VAL A 389 9.36 -12.15 14.95
N GLN A 390 8.37 -12.90 14.44
CA GLN A 390 8.52 -13.69 13.22
C GLN A 390 8.96 -12.83 12.03
N ALA A 391 8.33 -11.68 11.80
CA ALA A 391 8.70 -10.78 10.72
C ALA A 391 10.15 -10.25 10.87
N THR A 392 10.55 -9.87 12.09
CA THR A 392 11.92 -9.42 12.36
C THR A 392 12.93 -10.53 12.15
N THR A 393 12.63 -11.77 12.57
CA THR A 393 13.52 -12.91 12.43
C THR A 393 13.67 -13.33 10.97
N ILE A 394 12.56 -13.39 10.23
CA ILE A 394 12.58 -13.72 8.79
C ILE A 394 13.40 -12.69 8.03
N MET A 395 13.16 -11.39 8.25
CA MET A 395 13.90 -10.32 7.57
C MET A 395 15.35 -10.17 8.07
N GLY A 396 15.64 -10.47 9.33
CA GLY A 396 17.03 -10.50 9.83
C GLY A 396 17.84 -11.64 9.20
N GLY A 397 17.25 -12.83 9.08
CA GLY A 397 17.93 -13.99 8.49
C GLY A 397 18.00 -13.97 6.96
N ALA A 398 17.01 -13.38 6.28
CA ALA A 398 16.92 -13.39 4.82
C ALA A 398 17.17 -12.03 4.14
N GLY A 399 17.08 -10.92 4.89
CA GLY A 399 17.30 -9.57 4.38
C GLY A 399 18.77 -9.17 4.42
N GLY A 400 19.11 -8.15 3.64
CA GLY A 400 20.46 -7.62 3.52
C GLY A 400 21.28 -8.31 2.43
N GLN A 401 22.21 -7.56 1.85
CA GLN A 401 22.96 -7.97 0.66
C GLN A 401 23.80 -9.23 0.91
N ARG A 402 24.30 -9.40 2.14
CA ARG A 402 25.09 -10.57 2.55
C ARG A 402 24.24 -11.84 2.52
N ASN A 403 23.09 -11.83 3.19
CA ASN A 403 22.21 -12.99 3.32
C ASN A 403 21.55 -13.35 1.99
N ALA A 404 21.19 -12.34 1.19
CA ALA A 404 20.59 -12.53 -0.13
C ALA A 404 21.44 -13.37 -1.12
N LYS A 405 22.77 -13.40 -0.93
CA LYS A 405 23.71 -14.14 -1.79
C LYS A 405 24.15 -15.48 -1.20
N MET A 406 23.75 -15.80 0.02
CA MET A 406 24.14 -17.06 0.66
C MET A 406 23.40 -18.26 0.06
N LYS A 407 23.99 -19.45 0.20
CA LYS A 407 23.28 -20.71 -0.08
C LYS A 407 22.26 -20.96 1.03
N LEU A 408 21.16 -21.64 0.69
CA LEU A 408 20.07 -21.96 1.61
C LEU A 408 20.54 -22.65 2.91
N SER A 409 21.54 -23.53 2.84
CA SER A 409 22.08 -24.25 4.00
C SER A 409 22.92 -23.40 4.96
N LYS A 410 23.34 -22.20 4.54
CA LYS A 410 24.15 -21.28 5.35
C LYS A 410 23.33 -20.14 5.97
N LEU A 411 22.03 -20.10 5.71
CA LEU A 411 21.15 -19.11 6.30
C LEU A 411 20.81 -19.51 7.73
N GLU A 412 20.95 -18.54 8.61
CA GLU A 412 20.77 -18.67 10.05
C GLU A 412 19.71 -17.66 10.50
N PHE A 413 18.76 -18.13 11.30
CA PHE A 413 17.65 -17.33 11.82
C PHE A 413 17.72 -17.29 13.34
N ASN A 414 17.87 -16.09 13.89
CA ASN A 414 18.02 -15.88 15.33
C ASN A 414 16.64 -15.70 15.95
N TRP A 415 16.13 -16.75 16.59
CA TRP A 415 14.80 -16.77 17.20
C TRP A 415 14.86 -16.34 18.67
N PRO A 416 14.27 -15.20 19.07
CA PRO A 416 14.26 -14.80 20.48
C PRO A 416 13.41 -15.76 21.33
N PRO A 417 13.83 -16.10 22.56
CA PRO A 417 15.03 -15.68 23.28
C PRO A 417 16.22 -16.65 23.13
N SER A 418 16.17 -17.62 22.21
CA SER A 418 17.19 -18.65 22.09
C SER A 418 18.54 -18.04 21.67
N ILE A 419 19.62 -18.56 22.26
CA ILE A 419 20.99 -18.11 21.97
C ILE A 419 21.49 -18.71 20.64
N HIS A 420 20.80 -19.72 20.11
CA HIS A 420 21.23 -20.47 18.94
C HIS A 420 20.45 -20.08 17.69
N SER A 421 21.18 -19.88 16.60
CA SER A 421 20.62 -19.69 15.27
C SER A 421 20.02 -21.00 14.73
N GLU A 422 18.79 -20.93 14.23
CA GLU A 422 18.18 -22.06 13.55
C GLU A 422 18.40 -22.02 12.04
N GLY A 423 18.53 -23.21 11.42
CA GLY A 423 18.58 -23.33 9.97
C GLY A 423 17.22 -23.14 9.30
N VAL A 424 17.23 -23.03 7.97
CA VAL A 424 16.03 -22.80 7.14
C VAL A 424 14.93 -23.84 7.37
N TYR A 425 15.27 -25.13 7.46
CA TYR A 425 14.26 -26.19 7.60
C TYR A 425 13.53 -26.11 8.94
N SER A 426 14.26 -25.90 10.04
CA SER A 426 13.68 -25.74 11.38
C SER A 426 12.79 -24.51 11.44
N THR A 427 13.29 -23.38 10.92
CA THR A 427 12.53 -22.12 10.78
C THR A 427 11.24 -22.31 9.97
N THR A 428 11.31 -23.03 8.84
CA THR A 428 10.14 -23.32 8.01
C THR A 428 9.12 -24.19 8.75
N GLY A 429 9.60 -25.19 9.50
CA GLY A 429 8.76 -26.04 10.35
C GLY A 429 8.04 -25.25 11.44
N LEU A 430 8.77 -24.37 12.15
CA LEU A 430 8.20 -23.50 13.18
C LEU A 430 7.16 -22.53 12.61
N LEU A 431 7.45 -21.91 11.47
CA LEU A 431 6.49 -21.04 10.77
C LEU A 431 5.25 -21.82 10.33
N LEU A 432 5.41 -23.03 9.78
CA LEU A 432 4.28 -23.86 9.39
C LEU A 432 3.39 -24.21 10.59
N ILE A 433 3.99 -24.62 11.72
CA ILE A 433 3.27 -24.93 12.95
C ILE A 433 2.50 -23.71 13.46
N THR A 434 3.15 -22.55 13.53
CA THR A 434 2.51 -21.32 14.02
C THR A 434 1.41 -20.83 13.07
N THR A 435 1.61 -20.92 11.74
CA THR A 435 0.56 -20.66 10.74
C THR A 435 -0.64 -21.59 10.93
N LEU A 436 -0.42 -22.89 11.14
CA LEU A 436 -1.50 -23.84 11.42
C LEU A 436 -2.25 -23.49 12.71
N ILE A 437 -1.54 -23.12 13.78
CA ILE A 437 -2.15 -22.67 15.03
C ILE A 437 -3.04 -21.44 14.79
N TYR A 438 -2.55 -20.44 14.06
CA TYR A 438 -3.33 -19.25 13.72
C TYR A 438 -4.59 -19.58 12.89
N ILE A 439 -4.46 -20.45 11.89
CA ILE A 439 -5.58 -20.90 11.05
C ILE A 439 -6.61 -21.67 11.89
N SER A 440 -6.17 -22.62 12.72
CA SER A 440 -7.04 -23.40 13.60
C SER A 440 -7.78 -22.51 14.61
N ALA A 441 -7.07 -21.58 15.24
CA ALA A 441 -7.68 -20.59 16.14
C ALA A 441 -8.68 -19.70 15.38
N GLY A 442 -8.33 -19.26 14.18
CA GLY A 442 -9.22 -18.51 13.30
C GLY A 442 -10.49 -19.29 12.97
N PHE A 443 -10.39 -20.57 12.64
CA PHE A 443 -11.55 -21.42 12.35
C PHE A 443 -12.46 -21.57 13.58
N LEU A 444 -11.87 -21.73 14.78
CA LEU A 444 -12.61 -21.79 16.04
C LEU A 444 -13.42 -20.50 16.29
N PHE A 445 -12.83 -19.32 16.05
CA PHE A 445 -13.54 -18.04 16.17
C PHE A 445 -14.64 -17.87 15.12
N ALA A 446 -14.38 -18.26 13.87
CA ALA A 446 -15.38 -18.24 12.80
C ALA A 446 -16.57 -19.17 13.13
N TRP A 447 -16.29 -20.38 13.63
CA TRP A 447 -17.32 -21.30 14.12
C TRP A 447 -18.14 -20.70 15.26
N ARG A 448 -17.48 -20.07 16.24
CA ARG A 448 -18.17 -19.38 17.35
C ARG A 448 -19.03 -18.21 16.87
N ALA A 449 -18.55 -17.46 15.87
CA ALA A 449 -19.31 -16.40 15.23
C ALA A 449 -20.60 -16.96 14.60
N LYS A 450 -20.48 -18.07 13.85
CA LYS A 450 -21.61 -18.79 13.27
C LYS A 450 -22.63 -19.26 14.31
N CYS A 451 -22.17 -19.85 15.42
CA CYS A 451 -23.08 -20.28 16.50
C CYS A 451 -23.85 -19.14 17.19
N ARG A 452 -23.31 -17.92 17.15
CA ARG A 452 -23.97 -16.72 17.73
C ARG A 452 -24.70 -15.87 16.70
N PHE A 453 -24.62 -16.22 15.42
CA PHE A 453 -25.04 -15.40 14.29
C PHE A 453 -26.51 -14.97 14.33
N ARG A 454 -27.40 -15.86 14.77
CA ARG A 454 -28.85 -15.62 14.90
C ARG A 454 -29.33 -15.38 16.33
N ARG A 455 -28.42 -15.21 17.30
CA ARG A 455 -28.79 -14.89 18.69
C ARG A 455 -28.92 -13.38 18.85
N ASN A 456 -29.98 -12.93 19.53
CA ASN A 456 -30.22 -11.51 19.87
C ASN A 456 -30.28 -10.57 18.64
N ILE A 457 -31.15 -10.90 17.68
CA ILE A 457 -31.36 -10.11 16.45
C ILE A 457 -31.99 -8.73 16.76
N PHE A 458 -32.70 -8.61 17.89
CA PHE A 458 -33.37 -7.40 18.37
C PHE A 458 -32.53 -6.62 19.41
#